data_AF-A0A0F7VKZ9-F1
#
_entry.id   AF-A0A0F7VKZ9-F1
#
_cell.length_a   1.000
_cell.length_b   1.000
_cell.length_c   1.000
_cell.angle_alpha   90.00
_cell.angle_beta   90.00
_cell.angle_gamma   90.00
#
_symmetry.space_group_name_H-M   'P 1'
#
loop_
_entity.id
_entity.type
_entity.pdbx_description
1 polymer ?
#
loop_
_entity_poly.entity_id
_entity_poly.type
_entity_poly.pdbx_seq_one_letter_code
_entity_poly.pdbx_strand_id
1 'polypeptide(L)'
;MLEDAARRRTRVELSEPVRARVRASRDVLERFVQEERVIYGVNTSMGGFVDHLVPVAQARRLQENLINAVATNVGAYLDDTTVRAIMLSRVVSLSRGNSAITPADLERLVEVYNAGIVPCVPEKGSLGTSGDLGGADGLRPTGSAGWPSQKRQSVAVPPSSSRPVRAEYRVCAAP
;
A
#
# COMPACT_ATOMS: atom_id res chain seq x y z
N MET A 1 16.19 -4.57 -14.12
CA MET A 1 14.87 -5.20 -14.42
C MET A 1 13.69 -4.33 -13.95
N LEU A 2 13.59 -3.99 -12.65
CA LEU A 2 12.48 -3.17 -12.12
C LEU A 2 12.43 -1.75 -12.70
N GLU A 3 13.58 -1.08 -12.75
CA GLU A 3 13.69 0.29 -13.29
C GLU A 3 13.38 0.35 -14.79
N ASP A 4 13.79 -0.66 -15.56
CA ASP A 4 13.47 -0.78 -16.99
C ASP A 4 11.97 -1.05 -17.22
N ALA A 5 11.36 -1.93 -16.42
CA ALA A 5 9.91 -2.14 -16.42
C ALA A 5 9.14 -0.88 -15.99
N ALA A 6 9.69 -0.10 -15.06
CA ALA A 6 9.15 1.18 -14.63
C ALA A 6 9.23 2.25 -15.73
N ARG A 7 10.34 2.31 -16.48
CA ARG A 7 10.47 3.20 -17.64
C ARG A 7 9.55 2.83 -18.79
N ARG A 8 9.48 1.54 -19.13
CA ARG A 8 8.70 1.03 -20.28
C ARG A 8 7.20 0.92 -20.03
N ARG A 9 6.73 1.24 -18.82
CA ARG A 9 5.33 1.08 -18.43
C ARG A 9 4.78 -0.33 -18.67
N THR A 10 5.63 -1.33 -18.46
CA THR A 10 5.28 -2.74 -18.67
C THR A 10 4.14 -3.13 -17.75
N ARG A 11 3.07 -3.71 -18.31
CA ARG A 11 1.97 -4.30 -17.52
C ARG A 11 2.46 -5.54 -16.79
N VAL A 12 1.92 -5.78 -15.61
CA VAL A 12 2.24 -6.95 -14.79
C VAL A 12 0.99 -7.72 -14.41
N GLU A 13 1.13 -9.03 -14.28
CA GLU A 13 0.04 -9.93 -13.91
C GLU A 13 0.54 -10.93 -12.87
N LEU A 14 -0.35 -11.33 -11.97
CA LEU A 14 -0.05 -12.33 -10.94
C LEU A 14 -0.34 -13.72 -11.50
N SER A 15 0.70 -14.57 -11.53
CA SER A 15 0.54 -15.97 -11.88
C SER A 15 -0.21 -16.74 -10.80
N GLU A 16 -0.83 -17.86 -11.18
CA GLU A 16 -1.57 -18.70 -10.22
C GLU A 16 -0.71 -19.19 -9.04
N PRO A 17 0.56 -19.61 -9.22
CA PRO A 17 1.43 -19.93 -8.09
C PRO A 17 1.64 -18.79 -7.10
N VAL A 18 1.69 -17.54 -7.57
CA VAL A 18 1.81 -16.36 -6.70
C VAL A 18 0.52 -16.16 -5.90
N ARG A 19 -0.64 -16.25 -6.57
CA ARG A 19 -1.96 -16.13 -5.92
C ARG A 19 -2.14 -17.19 -4.85
N ALA A 20 -1.78 -18.44 -5.14
CA ALA A 20 -1.83 -19.55 -4.19
C ALA A 20 -0.96 -19.31 -2.95
N ARG A 21 0.28 -18.85 -3.14
CA ARG A 21 1.19 -18.55 -2.02
C ARG A 21 0.69 -17.39 -1.15
N VAL A 22 0.14 -16.33 -1.75
CA VAL A 22 -0.44 -15.21 -1.01
C VAL A 22 -1.66 -15.64 -0.21
N ARG A 23 -2.54 -16.48 -0.77
CA ARG A 23 -3.66 -17.09 -0.04
C ARG A 23 -3.18 -17.92 1.15
N ALA A 24 -2.22 -18.83 0.93
CA ALA A 24 -1.66 -19.64 2.00
C ALA A 24 -1.04 -18.81 3.14
N SER A 25 -0.34 -17.71 2.81
CA SER A 25 0.17 -16.74 3.80
C SER A 25 -0.94 -16.11 4.63
N ARG A 26 -2.04 -15.72 3.96
CA ARG A 26 -3.21 -15.13 4.62
C ARG A 26 -3.90 -16.14 5.54
N ASP A 27 -4.10 -17.36 5.09
CA ASP A 27 -4.76 -18.42 5.87
C ASP A 27 -3.99 -18.72 7.17
N VAL A 28 -2.65 -18.68 7.13
CA VAL A 28 -1.81 -18.82 8.31
C VAL A 28 -2.07 -17.69 9.33
N LEU A 29 -2.17 -16.45 8.86
CA LEU A 29 -2.48 -15.32 9.74
C LEU A 29 -3.88 -15.46 10.35
N GLU A 30 -4.89 -15.81 9.55
CA GLU A 30 -6.27 -16.00 10.05
C GLU A 30 -6.31 -17.07 11.14
N ARG A 31 -5.61 -18.19 10.93
CA ARG A 31 -5.50 -19.23 11.95
C ARG A 31 -4.84 -18.70 13.22
N PHE A 32 -3.73 -17.95 13.12
CA PHE A 32 -3.06 -17.41 14.31
C PHE A 32 -3.92 -16.39 15.07
N VAL A 33 -4.75 -15.63 14.37
CA VAL A 33 -5.73 -14.73 14.99
C VAL A 33 -6.82 -15.54 15.72
N GLN A 34 -7.31 -16.62 15.13
CA GLN A 34 -8.29 -17.52 15.76
C GLN A 34 -7.72 -18.24 17.00
N GLU A 35 -6.42 -18.55 16.99
CA GLU A 35 -5.68 -19.11 18.12
C GLU A 35 -5.36 -18.06 19.21
N GLU A 36 -5.85 -16.82 19.07
CA GLU A 36 -5.61 -15.71 20.01
C GLU A 36 -4.13 -15.40 20.26
N ARG A 37 -3.27 -15.70 19.28
CA ARG A 37 -1.83 -15.44 19.39
C ARG A 37 -1.54 -13.95 19.37
N VAL A 38 -0.54 -13.51 20.13
CA VAL A 38 -0.05 -12.12 20.10
C VAL A 38 0.85 -11.91 18.88
N ILE A 39 0.48 -10.97 18.00
CA ILE A 39 1.11 -10.73 16.70
C ILE A 39 1.31 -9.23 16.48
N TYR A 40 2.58 -8.83 16.29
CA TYR A 40 2.99 -7.45 16.07
C TYR A 40 2.24 -6.78 14.91
N GLY A 41 1.61 -5.63 15.16
CA GLY A 41 0.93 -4.82 14.14
C GLY A 41 -0.37 -5.44 13.59
N VAL A 42 -0.81 -6.57 14.15
CA VAL A 42 -2.11 -7.20 13.83
C VAL A 42 -3.07 -7.02 15.00
N ASN A 43 -2.70 -7.52 16.18
CA ASN A 43 -3.45 -7.35 17.43
C ASN A 43 -2.60 -6.76 18.56
N THR A 44 -1.42 -6.24 18.23
CA THR A 44 -0.69 -5.29 19.07
C THR A 44 -0.59 -3.95 18.37
N SER A 45 -0.27 -2.91 19.13
CA SER A 45 0.19 -1.63 18.57
C SER A 45 1.63 -1.75 18.05
N MET A 46 2.19 -0.64 17.56
CA MET A 46 3.48 -0.58 16.88
C MET A 46 4.44 0.42 17.53
N GLY A 47 5.73 0.29 17.22
CA GLY A 47 6.78 1.17 17.75
C GLY A 47 6.89 1.05 19.28
N GLY A 48 7.01 2.19 19.97
CA GLY A 48 7.11 2.24 21.44
C GLY A 48 5.88 1.73 22.20
N PHE A 49 4.79 1.38 21.49
CA PHE A 49 3.57 0.83 22.08
C PHE A 49 3.39 -0.68 21.79
N VAL A 50 4.45 -1.38 21.39
CA VAL A 50 4.39 -2.82 21.02
C VAL A 50 3.72 -3.71 22.06
N ASP A 51 3.85 -3.39 23.35
CA ASP A 51 3.29 -4.19 24.44
C ASP A 51 1.78 -3.98 24.66
N HIS A 52 1.15 -3.08 23.89
CA HIS A 52 -0.28 -2.82 23.99
C HIS A 52 -1.08 -3.70 23.03
N LEU A 53 -1.93 -4.56 23.60
CA LEU A 53 -2.93 -5.32 22.84
C LEU A 53 -4.01 -4.40 22.26
N VAL A 54 -4.42 -4.69 21.04
CA VAL A 54 -5.46 -3.96 20.31
C VAL A 54 -6.65 -4.88 20.10
N PRO A 55 -7.84 -4.53 20.63
CA PRO A 55 -9.05 -5.30 20.38
C PRO A 55 -9.36 -5.39 18.88
N VAL A 56 -9.88 -6.53 18.42
CA VAL A 56 -10.24 -6.75 17.01
C VAL A 56 -11.19 -5.66 16.48
N ALA A 57 -12.14 -5.21 17.31
CA ALA A 57 -13.06 -4.12 16.97
C ALA A 57 -12.36 -2.78 16.66
N GLN A 58 -11.14 -2.58 17.16
CA GLN A 58 -10.33 -1.38 16.95
C GLN A 58 -9.25 -1.56 15.87
N ALA A 59 -9.00 -2.79 15.39
CA ALA A 59 -7.94 -3.09 14.43
C ALA A 59 -8.03 -2.24 13.16
N ARG A 60 -9.23 -2.05 12.60
CA ARG A 60 -9.44 -1.17 11.44
C ARG A 60 -8.99 0.27 11.72
N ARG A 61 -9.42 0.82 12.86
CA ARG A 61 -9.09 2.20 13.26
C ARG A 61 -7.59 2.36 13.51
N LEU A 62 -6.94 1.34 14.09
CA LEU A 62 -5.49 1.31 14.26
C LEU A 62 -4.79 1.43 12.90
N GLN A 63 -5.17 0.59 11.92
CA GLN A 63 -4.55 0.61 10.58
C GLN A 63 -4.77 1.95 9.86
N GLU A 64 -5.95 2.54 9.97
CA GLU A 64 -6.25 3.88 9.42
C GLU A 64 -5.39 4.97 10.08
N ASN A 65 -5.29 4.95 11.41
CA ASN A 65 -4.49 5.90 12.16
C ASN A 65 -2.99 5.73 11.88
N LEU A 66 -2.53 4.50 11.69
CA LEU A 66 -1.13 4.21 11.39
C LEU A 66 -0.69 4.90 10.10
N ILE A 67 -1.49 4.77 9.04
CA ILE A 67 -1.23 5.44 7.75
C ILE A 67 -1.11 6.96 7.97
N ASN A 68 -2.06 7.55 8.68
CA ASN A 68 -2.04 8.99 8.98
C ASN A 68 -0.85 9.42 9.86
N ALA A 69 -0.41 8.56 10.78
CA ALA A 69 0.69 8.87 11.69
C ALA A 69 2.06 8.85 10.99
N VAL A 70 2.21 8.09 9.90
CA VAL A 70 3.46 8.02 9.12
C VAL A 70 3.45 8.90 7.86
N ALA A 71 2.31 9.52 7.55
CA ALA A 71 2.09 10.47 6.47
C ALA A 71 2.79 11.83 6.69
N THR A 72 4.07 11.82 7.07
CA THR A 72 4.83 13.02 7.49
C THR A 72 5.91 13.42 6.49
N ASN A 73 5.94 12.82 5.30
CA ASN A 73 6.93 13.11 4.27
C ASN A 73 6.76 14.53 3.71
N VAL A 74 7.88 15.18 3.36
CA VAL A 74 7.98 16.55 2.86
C VAL A 74 8.98 16.66 1.71
N GLY A 75 9.10 17.85 1.13
CA GLY A 75 10.04 18.12 0.05
C GLY A 75 9.41 18.03 -1.34
N ALA A 76 10.26 18.00 -2.37
CA ALA A 76 9.79 17.83 -3.75
C ALA A 76 9.18 16.44 -3.94
N TYR A 77 8.30 16.29 -4.92
CA TYR A 77 7.78 14.98 -5.28
C TYR A 77 8.82 14.19 -6.07
N LEU A 78 8.90 12.89 -5.79
CA LEU A 78 9.64 11.93 -6.61
C LEU A 78 9.07 11.92 -8.04
N ASP A 79 9.93 11.67 -9.02
CA ASP A 79 9.50 11.54 -10.41
C ASP A 79 8.66 10.26 -10.63
N ASP A 80 7.82 10.29 -11.66
CA ASP A 80 6.88 9.20 -11.95
C ASP A 80 7.57 7.85 -12.17
N THR A 81 8.78 7.84 -12.75
CA THR A 81 9.51 6.60 -13.01
C THR A 81 9.96 5.97 -11.69
N THR A 82 10.49 6.78 -10.78
CA THR A 82 10.87 6.36 -9.44
C THR A 82 9.66 5.83 -8.67
N VAL A 83 8.53 6.56 -8.67
CA VAL A 83 7.33 6.13 -7.96
C VAL A 83 6.78 4.81 -8.53
N ARG A 84 6.76 4.65 -9.86
CA ARG A 84 6.36 3.37 -10.48
C ARG A 84 7.30 2.22 -10.11
N ALA A 85 8.60 2.49 -10.00
CA ALA A 85 9.56 1.49 -9.54
C ALA A 85 9.31 1.10 -8.07
N ILE A 86 8.94 2.05 -7.21
CA ILE A 86 8.54 1.79 -5.81
C ILE A 86 7.28 0.91 -5.76
N MET A 87 6.24 1.27 -6.54
CA MET A 87 5.01 0.47 -6.63
C MET A 87 5.29 -0.96 -7.10
N LEU A 88 6.08 -1.13 -8.17
CA LEU A 88 6.43 -2.44 -8.69
C LEU A 88 7.26 -3.26 -7.69
N SER A 89 8.20 -2.61 -7.00
CA SER A 89 8.98 -3.25 -5.93
C SER A 89 8.06 -3.74 -4.80
N ARG A 90 7.00 -2.98 -4.48
CA ARG A 90 6.01 -3.38 -3.49
C ARG A 90 5.19 -4.58 -3.97
N VAL A 91 4.73 -4.59 -5.22
CA VAL A 91 4.05 -5.75 -5.83
C VAL A 91 4.93 -6.99 -5.74
N VAL A 92 6.20 -6.89 -6.14
CA VAL A 92 7.15 -8.01 -6.10
C VAL A 92 7.36 -8.51 -4.67
N SER A 93 7.54 -7.61 -3.71
CA SER A 93 7.74 -7.97 -2.32
C SER A 93 6.52 -8.68 -1.73
N LEU A 94 5.32 -8.16 -1.94
CA LEU A 94 4.07 -8.74 -1.45
C LEU A 94 3.77 -10.09 -2.11
N SER A 95 4.12 -10.23 -3.40
CA SER A 95 3.97 -11.48 -4.15
C SER A 95 4.79 -12.63 -3.57
N ARG A 96 5.79 -12.38 -2.73
CA ARG A 96 6.54 -13.44 -2.02
C ARG A 96 5.67 -14.20 -1.00
N GLY A 97 4.52 -13.66 -0.59
CA GLY A 97 3.60 -14.35 0.33
C GLY A 97 4.14 -14.50 1.75
N ASN A 98 4.86 -13.48 2.23
CA ASN A 98 5.35 -13.42 3.62
C ASN A 98 4.73 -12.25 4.40
N SER A 99 3.72 -11.57 3.83
CA SER A 99 3.14 -10.34 4.39
C SER A 99 1.68 -10.51 4.81
N ALA A 100 1.06 -11.67 4.55
CA ALA A 100 -0.35 -11.94 4.82
C ALA A 100 -1.33 -10.85 4.31
N ILE A 101 -0.95 -10.16 3.24
CA ILE A 101 -1.83 -9.24 2.52
C ILE A 101 -3.02 -10.02 1.96
N THR A 102 -4.19 -9.38 1.89
CA THR A 102 -5.33 -10.01 1.23
C THR A 102 -5.03 -10.14 -0.28
N PRO A 103 -5.46 -11.23 -0.94
CA PRO A 103 -5.32 -11.35 -2.39
C PRO A 103 -5.95 -10.18 -3.14
N ALA A 104 -7.10 -9.69 -2.67
CA ALA A 104 -7.81 -8.55 -3.25
C ALA A 104 -6.98 -7.26 -3.22
N ASP A 105 -6.28 -6.97 -2.12
CA ASP A 105 -5.44 -5.76 -2.03
C ASP A 105 -4.20 -5.84 -2.93
N LEU A 106 -3.61 -7.04 -3.07
CA LEU A 106 -2.49 -7.24 -4.01
C LEU A 106 -2.95 -7.07 -5.46
N GLU A 107 -4.09 -7.63 -5.83
CA GLU A 107 -4.70 -7.43 -7.15
C GLU A 107 -4.98 -5.96 -7.42
N ARG A 108 -5.54 -5.26 -6.43
CA ARG A 108 -5.81 -3.83 -6.54
C ARG A 108 -4.53 -3.01 -6.75
N LEU A 109 -3.43 -3.34 -6.08
CA LEU A 109 -2.15 -2.67 -6.30
C LEU A 109 -1.65 -2.88 -7.74
N VAL A 110 -1.82 -4.09 -8.29
CA VAL A 110 -1.49 -4.40 -9.69
C VAL A 110 -2.37 -3.63 -10.67
N GLU A 111 -3.67 -3.52 -10.41
CA GLU A 111 -4.60 -2.73 -11.22
C GLU A 111 -4.20 -1.26 -11.27
N VAL A 112 -3.89 -0.66 -10.11
CA VAL A 112 -3.45 0.74 -10.02
C VAL A 112 -2.15 0.96 -10.79
N TYR A 113 -1.18 0.07 -10.64
CA TYR A 113 0.08 0.11 -11.39
C TYR A 113 -0.14 -0.02 -12.90
N ASN A 114 -1.01 -0.95 -13.34
CA ASN A 114 -1.33 -1.18 -14.75
C ASN A 114 -2.18 -0.07 -15.37
N ALA A 115 -2.97 0.64 -14.57
CA ALA A 115 -3.71 1.83 -14.98
C ALA A 115 -2.81 3.06 -15.18
N GLY A 116 -1.51 2.97 -14.86
CA GLY A 116 -0.57 4.08 -14.97
C GLY A 116 -0.81 5.18 -13.94
N ILE A 117 -1.51 4.86 -12.84
CA ILE A 117 -1.79 5.80 -11.77
C ILE A 117 -0.53 5.92 -10.91
N VAL A 118 0.00 7.13 -10.80
CA VAL A 118 1.22 7.43 -10.06
C VAL A 118 0.88 8.33 -8.87
N PRO A 119 1.07 7.86 -7.62
CA PRO A 119 0.86 8.69 -6.45
C PRO A 119 1.93 9.75 -6.27
N CYS A 120 1.55 10.89 -5.69
CA CYS A 120 2.50 11.92 -5.28
C CYS A 120 3.23 11.53 -3.99
N VAL A 121 4.51 11.18 -4.10
CA VAL A 121 5.37 10.77 -2.98
C VAL A 121 6.43 11.85 -2.71
N PRO A 122 6.41 12.56 -1.57
CA PRO A 122 7.47 13.51 -1.24
C PRO A 122 8.80 12.79 -0.96
N GLU A 123 9.90 13.38 -1.40
CA GLU A 123 11.23 12.77 -1.44
C GLU A 123 11.91 12.64 -0.06
N LYS A 124 11.46 13.37 0.97
CA LYS A 124 12.08 13.39 2.31
C LYS A 124 11.10 12.92 3.38
N GLY A 125 11.61 12.24 4.41
CA GLY A 125 10.84 11.84 5.59
C GLY A 125 11.11 10.40 6.03
N SER A 126 11.52 9.54 5.10
CA SER A 126 11.92 8.17 5.41
C SER A 126 13.30 8.11 6.06
N LEU A 127 13.44 7.27 7.09
CA LEU A 127 14.71 6.93 7.72
C LEU A 127 15.22 5.54 7.30
N GLY A 128 14.49 4.83 6.45
CA GLY A 128 14.85 3.48 5.96
C GLY A 128 14.89 2.38 7.02
N THR A 129 14.45 2.64 8.25
CA THR A 129 14.76 1.80 9.43
C THR A 129 13.81 0.61 9.64
N SER A 130 12.65 0.59 8.96
CA SER A 130 11.64 -0.50 9.07
C SER A 130 10.92 -0.80 7.74
N GLY A 131 11.56 -0.43 6.62
CA GLY A 131 10.89 -0.22 5.33
C GLY A 131 10.49 1.25 5.18
N ASP A 132 10.20 1.66 3.94
CA ASP A 132 9.82 3.05 3.65
C ASP A 132 8.36 3.32 4.04
N LEU A 133 8.10 3.37 5.36
CA LEU A 133 6.75 3.51 5.92
C LEU A 133 6.12 4.87 5.54
N GLY A 134 6.91 5.94 5.49
CA GLY A 134 6.44 7.28 5.10
C GLY A 134 6.30 7.44 3.60
N GLY A 135 7.23 6.92 2.79
CA GLY A 135 7.13 6.97 1.32
C GLY A 135 6.00 6.10 0.76
N ALA A 136 5.62 5.02 1.47
CA ALA A 136 4.49 4.19 1.11
C ALA A 136 3.10 4.85 1.38
N ASP A 137 3.00 5.89 2.21
CA ASP A 137 1.73 6.59 2.45
C ASP A 137 1.20 7.28 1.19
N GLY A 138 2.09 7.75 0.31
CA GLY A 138 1.68 8.34 -0.97
C GLY A 138 0.82 7.40 -1.82
N LEU A 139 0.96 6.06 -1.68
CA LEU A 139 0.14 5.07 -2.38
C LEU A 139 -1.33 5.01 -1.94
N ARG A 140 -1.75 5.79 -0.94
CA ARG A 140 -3.14 5.80 -0.45
C ARG A 140 -4.09 6.42 -1.47
N PRO A 141 -5.24 5.78 -1.77
CA PRO A 141 -6.34 6.46 -2.45
C PRO A 141 -6.97 7.53 -1.55
N THR A 142 -7.12 8.76 -2.04
CA THR A 142 -7.50 9.91 -1.20
C THR A 142 -8.99 9.92 -0.86
N GLY A 143 -9.31 10.29 0.39
CA GLY A 143 -10.69 10.38 0.91
C GLY A 143 -10.83 10.90 2.35
N SER A 144 -9.74 11.14 3.10
CA SER A 144 -9.81 11.65 4.48
C SER A 144 -8.64 12.58 4.81
N ALA A 145 -8.98 13.78 5.31
CA ALA A 145 -8.12 14.85 5.83
C ALA A 145 -7.36 15.74 4.81
N GLY A 146 -7.57 17.05 4.97
CA GLY A 146 -7.24 18.10 4.01
C GLY A 146 -5.77 18.53 3.99
N TRP A 147 -5.31 18.77 2.76
CA TRP A 147 -4.11 19.55 2.40
C TRP A 147 -4.46 20.41 1.18
N PRO A 148 -3.81 21.58 0.97
CA PRO A 148 -4.14 22.49 -0.13
C PRO A 148 -3.95 21.83 -1.51
N SER A 149 -4.96 21.97 -2.36
CA SER A 149 -5.17 21.22 -3.60
C SER A 149 -4.47 21.83 -4.82
N GLN A 150 -3.79 20.99 -5.61
CA GLN A 150 -3.58 21.26 -7.03
C GLN A 150 -3.94 20.00 -7.84
N LYS A 151 -5.08 20.09 -8.54
CA LYS A 151 -5.79 19.16 -9.45
C LYS A 151 -6.13 17.74 -8.92
N ARG A 152 -7.43 17.45 -8.88
CA ARG A 152 -8.01 16.11 -8.71
C ARG A 152 -8.23 15.49 -10.10
N GLN A 153 -7.81 14.26 -10.32
CA GLN A 153 -8.28 13.44 -11.44
C GLN A 153 -9.00 12.21 -10.89
N SER A 154 -10.27 12.06 -11.26
CA SER A 154 -11.03 10.84 -11.00
C SER A 154 -10.65 9.80 -12.04
N VAL A 155 -9.87 8.79 -11.66
CA VAL A 155 -9.65 7.61 -12.50
C VAL A 155 -10.56 6.50 -12.00
N ALA A 156 -11.51 6.10 -12.83
CA ALA A 156 -12.31 4.91 -12.57
C ALA A 156 -11.42 3.68 -12.72
N VAL A 157 -11.02 3.07 -11.61
CA VAL A 157 -10.42 1.72 -11.64
C VAL A 157 -11.59 0.75 -11.81
N PRO A 158 -11.68 0.00 -12.93
CA PRO A 158 -12.77 -0.96 -13.12
C PRO A 158 -12.71 -2.02 -12.01
N PRO A 159 -13.83 -2.35 -11.37
CA PRO A 159 -13.82 -3.30 -10.26
C PRO A 159 -13.61 -4.73 -10.78
N SER A 160 -12.60 -5.43 -10.28
CA SER A 160 -12.54 -6.90 -10.29
C SER A 160 -13.32 -7.53 -9.12
N SER A 161 -13.71 -6.74 -8.11
CA SER A 161 -14.49 -7.17 -6.94
C SER A 161 -15.69 -6.26 -6.65
N SER A 162 -16.71 -6.82 -6.01
CA SER A 162 -18.09 -6.29 -5.85
C SER A 162 -18.25 -4.96 -5.08
N ARG A 163 -17.17 -4.21 -4.83
CA ARG A 163 -17.23 -2.86 -4.27
C ARG A 163 -16.52 -1.86 -5.17
N PRO A 164 -17.25 -0.90 -5.79
CA PRO A 164 -16.62 0.19 -6.50
C PRO A 164 -15.87 1.06 -5.49
N VAL A 165 -14.55 1.00 -5.51
CA VAL A 165 -13.72 1.96 -4.78
C VAL A 165 -13.50 3.14 -5.72
N ARG A 166 -14.23 4.25 -5.48
CA ARG A 166 -13.81 5.56 -5.98
C ARG A 166 -12.50 5.89 -5.28
N ALA A 167 -11.40 5.66 -5.97
CA ALA A 167 -10.11 6.14 -5.54
C ALA A 167 -9.81 7.43 -6.29
N GLU A 168 -9.93 8.55 -5.61
CA GLU A 168 -9.36 9.79 -6.11
C GLU A 168 -7.85 9.71 -5.91
N TYR A 169 -7.11 9.65 -6.99
CA TYR A 169 -5.65 9.68 -6.95
C TYR A 169 -5.19 11.11 -7.23
N ARG A 170 -4.24 11.59 -6.43
CA ARG A 170 -3.56 12.84 -6.72
C ARG A 170 -2.55 12.56 -7.81
N VAL A 171 -2.82 13.06 -9.01
CA VAL A 171 -1.85 13.06 -10.11
C VAL A 171 -1.00 14.31 -9.93
N CYS A 172 0.31 14.13 -9.76
CA CYS A 172 1.22 15.26 -9.66
C CYS A 172 1.17 16.05 -10.97
N ALA A 173 0.90 17.36 -10.89
CA ALA A 173 1.09 18.22 -12.04
C ALA A 173 2.59 18.25 -12.36
N ALA A 174 2.97 17.89 -13.60
CA ALA A 174 4.31 18.15 -14.09
C ALA A 174 4.60 19.66 -14.02
N PRO A 175 5.85 20.08 -13.75
CA PRO A 175 6.25 21.48 -13.83
C PRO A 175 6.01 22.08 -15.23
#